data_AF-A0AA35R709-F1
#
_entry.id   AF-A0AA35R709-F1
#
_cell.length_a   1.000
_cell.length_b   1.000
_cell.length_c   1.000
_cell.angle_alpha   90.00
_cell.angle_beta   90.00
_cell.angle_gamma   90.00
#
_symmetry.space_group_name_H-M   'P 1'
#
loop_
_entity.id
_entity.type
_entity.pdbx_description
1 polymer ?
#
loop_
_entity_poly.entity_id
_entity_poly.type
_entity_poly.pdbx_seq_one_letter_code
_entity_poly.pdbx_strand_id
1 'polypeptide(L)' 'MQCASNREDATLTFGARELNENSSYGQRKSKRMIVARLVSAAGTGFFYTVRKPRLKERMTLRKYDPVVRQHVLFVEQKKK' A
#
# COMPACT_ATOMS: atom_id res chain seq x y z
N MET A 1 25.37 -26.50 -14.90
CA MET A 1 25.17 -25.34 -14.01
C MET A 1 24.99 -24.11 -14.88
N GLN A 2 23.76 -23.64 -15.04
CA GLN A 2 23.49 -22.34 -15.67
C GLN A 2 22.58 -21.56 -14.72
N CYS A 3 23.18 -20.53 -14.13
CA CYS A 3 22.54 -19.47 -13.37
C CYS A 3 21.84 -18.54 -14.37
N ALA A 4 20.52 -18.65 -14.49
CA ALA A 4 19.71 -17.68 -15.21
C ALA A 4 19.31 -16.56 -14.24
N SER A 5 20.14 -15.53 -14.21
CA SER A 5 19.84 -14.19 -13.72
C SER A 5 18.74 -13.54 -14.57
N ASN A 6 17.47 -13.83 -14.31
CA ASN A 6 16.34 -13.11 -14.90
C ASN A 6 15.47 -12.55 -13.77
N ARG A 7 15.93 -11.41 -13.22
CA ARG A 7 15.16 -10.56 -12.33
C ARG A 7 14.19 -9.80 -13.23
N GLU A 8 12.94 -10.26 -13.31
CA GLU A 8 11.93 -9.56 -14.09
C GLU A 8 11.66 -8.19 -13.47
N ASP A 9 12.21 -7.16 -14.11
CA ASP A 9 11.85 -5.77 -13.94
C ASP A 9 10.41 -5.57 -14.45
N ALA A 10 9.45 -5.96 -13.62
CA ALA A 10 8.06 -5.57 -13.79
C ALA A 10 7.96 -4.07 -13.50
N THR A 11 8.01 -3.30 -14.58
CA THR A 11 7.59 -1.90 -14.69
C THR A 11 6.42 -1.59 -13.76
N LEU A 12 6.60 -0.60 -12.89
CA LEU A 12 5.54 0.05 -12.13
C LEU A 12 4.71 0.91 -13.09
N THR A 13 3.96 0.26 -13.97
CA THR A 13 2.85 0.86 -14.70
C THR A 13 1.72 1.18 -13.72
N PHE A 14 1.16 2.38 -13.88
CA PHE A 14 -0.15 2.76 -13.35
C PHE A 14 -1.16 1.65 -13.63
N GLY A 15 -1.86 1.18 -12.60
CA GLY A 15 -2.92 0.19 -12.75
C GLY A 15 -2.45 -1.23 -12.48
N ALA A 16 -2.35 -1.57 -11.19
CA ALA A 16 -2.22 -2.95 -10.76
C ALA A 16 -3.37 -3.80 -11.32
N ARG A 17 -2.99 -4.83 -12.08
CA ARG A 17 -3.61 -6.15 -12.23
C ARG A 17 -5.14 -6.22 -12.19
N GLU A 18 -5.67 -6.58 -13.35
CA GLU A 18 -6.96 -7.25 -13.56
C GLU A 18 -7.14 -8.39 -12.54
N LEU A 19 -7.96 -8.15 -11.53
CA LEU A 19 -8.52 -9.19 -10.69
C LEU A 19 -9.85 -9.60 -11.32
N ASN A 20 -9.83 -10.67 -12.11
CA ASN A 20 -11.02 -11.47 -12.34
C ASN A 20 -11.29 -12.27 -11.07
N GLU A 21 -12.18 -11.78 -10.22
CA GLU A 21 -12.79 -12.55 -9.15
C GLU A 21 -14.29 -12.27 -9.13
N ASN A 22 -15.03 -12.99 -9.99
CA ASN A 22 -16.46 -13.22 -9.82
C ASN A 22 -16.68 -14.05 -8.55
N SER A 23 -16.52 -13.43 -7.38
CA SER A 23 -16.94 -13.98 -6.09
C SER A 23 -18.01 -13.08 -5.50
N SER A 24 -19.24 -13.36 -5.90
CA SER A 24 -20.47 -12.79 -5.34
C SER A 24 -20.69 -13.35 -3.92
N TYR A 25 -20.07 -12.71 -2.93
CA TYR A 25 -20.57 -12.76 -1.55
C TYR A 25 -20.84 -11.32 -1.11
N GLY A 26 -22.12 -11.04 -0.83
CA GLY A 26 -22.62 -9.72 -0.45
C GLY A 26 -21.75 -9.07 0.62
N GLN A 27 -21.07 -7.99 0.22
CA GLN A 27 -20.04 -7.36 1.04
C GLN A 27 -20.69 -6.58 2.19
N ARG A 28 -20.86 -7.22 3.36
CA ARG A 28 -21.23 -6.53 4.59
C ARG A 28 -20.08 -5.60 4.99
N LYS A 29 -20.23 -4.31 4.70
CA LYS A 29 -19.26 -3.25 5.02
C LYS A 29 -19.09 -3.16 6.54
N SER A 30 -18.05 -3.77 7.08
CA SER A 30 -17.81 -3.77 8.53
C SER A 30 -17.50 -2.36 9.03
N LYS A 31 -18.41 -1.81 9.86
CA LYS A 31 -18.26 -0.49 10.52
C LYS A 31 -17.02 -0.45 11.44
N ARG A 32 -16.40 -1.57 11.79
CA ARG A 32 -15.24 -1.60 12.70
C ARG A 32 -13.92 -1.21 12.03
N MET A 33 -13.80 -1.40 10.71
CA MET A 33 -12.59 -1.09 9.95
C MET A 33 -12.67 0.26 9.24
N ILE A 34 -11.54 0.96 9.16
CA ILE A 34 -11.33 2.16 8.33
C ILE A 34 -10.18 1.94 7.37
N VAL A 35 -10.27 2.66 6.26
CA VAL A 35 -9.17 2.78 5.30
C VAL A 35 -8.36 4.02 5.69
N ALA A 36 -7.10 3.80 6.04
CA ALA A 36 -6.12 4.82 6.35
C ALA A 36 -5.12 4.98 5.18
N ARG A 37 -4.67 6.21 4.95
CA ARG A 37 -3.63 6.52 3.96
C ARG A 37 -2.33 6.79 4.71
N LEU A 38 -1.29 6.03 4.40
CA LEU A 38 0.06 6.22 4.91
C LEU A 38 0.87 6.96 3.86
N VAL A 39 1.26 8.20 4.15
CA VAL A 39 1.98 9.08 3.22
C VAL A 39 3.47 9.04 3.53
N SER A 40 4.30 9.00 2.49
CA SER A 40 5.75 9.06 2.60
C SER A 40 6.20 10.38 3.24
N ALA A 41 6.98 10.31 4.31
CA ALA A 41 7.56 11.49 4.96
C ALA A 41 8.64 12.17 4.11
N ALA A 42 9.10 11.52 3.03
CA ALA A 42 10.07 12.08 2.10
C ALA A 42 9.47 13.11 1.12
N GLY A 43 8.16 13.39 1.19
CA GLY A 43 7.51 14.43 0.37
C GLY A 43 7.31 14.06 -1.10
N THR A 44 7.50 12.79 -1.47
CA THR A 44 7.37 12.28 -2.85
C THR A 44 5.93 12.15 -3.34
N GLY A 45 4.95 12.27 -2.43
CA GLY A 45 3.53 12.05 -2.73
C GLY A 45 3.14 10.57 -2.84
N PHE A 46 4.08 9.63 -2.70
CA PHE A 46 3.77 8.20 -2.68
C PHE A 46 3.04 7.82 -1.38
N PHE A 47 2.02 6.97 -1.49
CA PHE A 47 1.23 6.53 -0.34
C PHE A 47 0.76 5.09 -0.45
N TYR A 48 0.61 4.46 0.71
CA TYR A 48 -0.03 3.15 0.84
C TYR A 48 -1.44 3.29 1.40
N THR A 49 -2.32 2.42 0.94
CA THR A 49 -3.68 2.28 1.48
C THR A 49 -3.74 1.06 2.38
N VAL A 50 -4.13 1.25 3.64
CA VAL A 50 -4.19 0.18 4.64
C VAL A 50 -5.56 0.14 5.30
N ARG A 51 -6.08 -1.06 5.54
CA ARG A 51 -7.29 -1.26 6.36
C ARG A 51 -6.86 -1.49 7.82
N LYS A 52 -7.35 -0.66 8.73
CA LYS A 52 -7.09 -0.81 10.18
C LYS A 52 -8.38 -0.67 11.00
N PRO A 53 -8.44 -1.23 12.22
CA PRO A 53 -9.54 -0.96 13.14
C PRO A 53 -9.61 0.53 13.52
N ARG A 54 -10.82 1.07 13.69
CA ARG A 54 -11.03 2.49 14.08
C ARG A 54 -10.42 2.86 15.43
N LEU A 55 -10.40 1.91 16.35
CA LEU A 55 -9.92 2.09 17.72
C LEU A 55 -8.40 2.07 17.83
N LYS A 56 -7.69 1.70 16.76
CA LYS A 56 -6.22 1.62 16.76
C LYS A 56 -5.62 3.02 16.57
N GLU A 57 -4.58 3.30 17.34
CA GLU A 57 -3.79 4.54 17.25
C GLU A 57 -3.19 4.78 15.85
N ARG A 58 -2.65 5.98 15.67
CA ARG A 58 -2.02 6.40 14.41
C ARG A 58 -0.79 5.56 14.15
N MET A 59 -0.64 5.07 12.92
CA MET A 59 0.47 4.20 12.56
C MET A 59 1.61 4.99 11.91
N THR A 60 2.83 4.71 12.36
CA THR A 60 4.07 5.14 11.71
C THR A 60 4.88 3.90 11.34
N LEU A 61 5.13 3.69 10.06
CA LEU A 61 5.81 2.49 9.56
C LEU A 61 7.01 2.88 8.70
N ARG A 62 8.11 2.13 8.77
CA ARG A 62 9.18 2.24 7.77
C ARG A 62 8.87 1.32 6.61
N LYS A 63 8.74 1.88 5.41
CA LYS A 63 8.48 1.15 4.16
C LYS A 63 9.33 1.70 3.03
N TYR A 64 9.51 0.90 1.99
CA TYR A 64 10.21 1.32 0.79
C TYR A 64 9.40 2.36 0.02
N ASP A 65 10.03 3.46 -0.34
CA ASP A 65 9.48 4.42 -1.29
C ASP A 65 10.15 4.20 -2.65
N PRO A 66 9.41 3.82 -3.71
CA PRO A 66 9.99 3.57 -5.02
C PRO A 66 10.56 4.82 -5.68
N VAL A 67 10.16 6.01 -5.26
CA VAL A 67 10.64 7.29 -5.81
C VAL A 67 12.04 7.62 -5.28
N VAL A 68 12.25 7.50 -3.96
CA VAL A 68 13.57 7.73 -3.32
C VAL A 68 14.47 6.50 -3.38
N ARG A 69 13.89 5.34 -3.68
CA ARG A 69 14.55 4.03 -3.67
C ARG A 69 15.16 3.68 -2.31
N GLN A 70 14.53 4.13 -1.24
CA GLN A 70 14.97 3.92 0.14
C GLN A 70 13.79 3.63 1.08
N HIS A 71 14.11 3.04 2.24
CA HIS A 71 13.14 2.81 3.30
C HIS A 71 12.97 4.08 4.15
N VAL A 72 11.84 4.74 3.95
CA VAL A 72 11.48 5.99 4.62
C VAL A 72 10.33 5.77 5.60
N LEU A 73 10.12 6.75 6.48
CA LEU A 73 9.01 6.74 7.41
C LEU A 73 7.72 7.10 6.66
N PHE A 74 6.67 6.32 6.88
CA PHE A 74 5.32 6.59 6.39
C PHE A 74 4.42 6.92 7.57
N VAL A 75 3.69 8.03 7.45
CA VAL A 75 2.82 8.56 8.50
C VAL A 75 1.37 8.55 8.06
N GLU A 76 0.47 8.19 8.96
CA GLU A 76 -0.97 8.23 8.68
C GLU A 76 -1.48 9.67 8.54
N GLN A 77 -2.05 9.98 7.39
CA GLN A 77 -2.64 11.28 7.14
C GLN A 77 -3.98 11.40 7.86
N LYS A 78 -4.15 12.48 8.64
CA LYS A 78 -5.42 12.81 9.26
C LYS A 78 -6.39 13.22 8.16
N LYS A 79 -7.53 12.53 8.03
CA LYS A 79 -8.65 13.08 7.25
C LYS A 79 -9.12 14.34 7.98
N LYS A 80 -9.13 15.47 7.27
CA LYS A 80 -9.70 16.73 7.77
C LYS A 80 -11.23 16.67 7.64
#